data_AF-A0A383A4S1-F1
#
_entry.id   AF-A0A383A4S1-F1
#
_cell.length_a   1.000
_cell.length_b   1.000
_cell.length_c   1.000
_cell.angle_alpha   90.00
_cell.angle_beta   90.00
_cell.angle_gamma   90.00
#
_symmetry.space_group_name_H-M   'P 1'
#
loop_
_entity.id
_entity.type
_entity.pdbx_description
1 polymer ?
#
loop_
_entity_poly.entity_id
_entity_poly.type
_entity_poly.pdbx_seq_one_letter_code
_entity_poly.pdbx_strand_id
1 'polypeptide(L)'
;MLKKIEILLNQLIIQLFSDIMNILVVVAHPDDEVLGMGGTILKHANQGDKVTVAYLATGITSRRSSNYQNVSSYTTNKKEKTSMNMQIKKLRNDAKKVCKFLKVKKSIFFDYPDNEMDTIPLLEIIKTIEKLILENKPE
;
A
#
# COMPACT_ATOMS: atom_id res chain seq x y z
N MET A 1 -30.32 7.27 -38.85
CA MET A 1 -30.14 5.93 -38.27
C MET A 1 -28.76 5.77 -37.63
N LEU A 2 -27.67 6.01 -38.37
CA LEU A 2 -26.28 5.92 -37.88
C LEU A 2 -25.98 6.77 -36.63
N LYS A 3 -26.32 8.07 -36.62
CA LYS A 3 -26.15 8.95 -35.45
C LYS A 3 -26.84 8.44 -34.17
N LYS A 4 -27.98 7.75 -34.31
CA LYS A 4 -28.72 7.20 -33.16
C LYS A 4 -28.01 5.99 -32.56
N ILE A 5 -27.43 5.15 -33.42
CA ILE A 5 -26.62 3.99 -33.02
C ILE A 5 -25.34 4.44 -32.32
N GLU A 6 -24.68 5.47 -32.85
CA GLU A 6 -23.46 6.05 -32.27
C GLU A 6 -23.67 6.62 -30.86
N ILE A 7 -24.78 7.34 -30.64
CA ILE A 7 -25.15 7.87 -29.32
C ILE A 7 -25.43 6.71 -28.34
N LEU A 8 -26.18 5.69 -28.76
CA LEU A 8 -26.47 4.51 -27.92
C LEU A 8 -25.21 3.73 -27.57
N LEU A 9 -24.27 3.57 -28.50
CA LEU A 9 -22.98 2.93 -28.25
C LEU A 9 -22.15 3.74 -27.25
N ASN A 10 -22.09 5.06 -27.39
CA ASN A 10 -21.39 5.91 -26.42
C ASN A 10 -22.04 5.87 -25.04
N GLN A 11 -23.37 5.88 -24.94
CA GLN A 11 -24.06 5.70 -23.66
C GLN A 11 -23.78 4.34 -23.05
N LEU A 12 -23.77 3.26 -23.84
CA LEU A 12 -23.47 1.92 -23.37
C LEU A 12 -22.00 1.79 -22.93
N ILE A 13 -21.07 2.40 -23.67
CA ILE A 13 -19.64 2.47 -23.29
C ILE A 13 -19.49 3.25 -21.99
N ILE A 14 -20.13 4.42 -21.87
CA ILE A 14 -20.10 5.20 -20.63
C ILE A 14 -20.69 4.35 -19.49
N GLN A 15 -21.82 3.67 -19.68
CA GLN A 15 -22.45 2.88 -18.63
C GLN A 15 -21.69 1.58 -18.29
N LEU A 16 -20.89 1.04 -19.22
CA LEU A 16 -20.04 -0.14 -19.02
C LEU A 16 -18.66 0.22 -18.42
N PHE A 17 -18.19 1.46 -18.60
CA PHE A 17 -16.85 1.91 -18.19
C PHE A 17 -16.88 3.10 -17.21
N SER A 18 -18.05 3.61 -16.78
CA SER A 18 -18.16 4.75 -15.85
C SER A 18 -17.71 4.44 -14.45
N ASP A 19 -17.57 3.16 -14.10
CA ASP A 19 -17.39 2.75 -12.71
C ASP A 19 -15.99 2.19 -12.45
N ILE A 20 -15.00 2.47 -13.31
CA ILE A 20 -13.59 2.16 -13.00
C ILE A 20 -13.09 3.17 -11.98
N MET A 21 -12.98 2.71 -10.74
CA MET A 21 -12.55 3.52 -9.60
C MET A 21 -11.04 3.49 -9.42
N ASN A 22 -10.47 4.55 -8.86
CA ASN A 22 -9.16 4.53 -8.22
C ASN A 22 -9.36 4.25 -6.73
N ILE A 23 -8.73 3.20 -6.21
CA ILE A 23 -8.85 2.83 -4.81
C ILE A 23 -7.48 2.96 -4.15
N LEU A 24 -7.40 3.72 -3.06
CA LEU A 24 -6.21 3.84 -2.25
C LEU A 24 -6.37 3.06 -0.95
N VAL A 25 -5.61 1.99 -0.82
CA VAL A 25 -5.50 1.19 0.40
C VAL A 25 -4.29 1.68 1.19
N VAL A 26 -4.51 2.23 2.38
CA VAL A 26 -3.44 2.64 3.30
C VAL A 26 -3.38 1.66 4.45
N VAL A 27 -2.21 1.05 4.67
CA VAL A 27 -1.98 0.07 5.73
C VAL A 27 -0.70 0.38 6.50
N ALA A 28 -0.60 -0.12 7.74
CA ALA A 28 0.56 0.11 8.57
C ALA A 28 1.75 -0.72 8.07
N HIS A 29 1.61 -2.04 7.96
CA HIS A 29 2.69 -2.96 7.66
C HIS A 29 2.47 -3.75 6.35
N PRO A 30 3.56 -4.27 5.75
CA PRO A 30 3.43 -5.18 4.60
C PRO A 30 2.92 -6.56 5.02
N ASP A 31 1.62 -6.80 4.82
CA ASP A 31 0.82 -8.01 5.10
C ASP A 31 -0.63 -7.61 5.47
N ASP A 32 -0.79 -6.46 6.13
CA ASP A 32 -2.06 -5.89 6.56
C ASP A 32 -3.07 -5.71 5.41
N GLU A 33 -2.62 -5.48 4.18
CA GLU A 33 -3.50 -5.35 3.00
C GLU A 33 -4.21 -6.66 2.69
N VAL A 34 -3.51 -7.78 2.88
CA VAL A 34 -4.04 -9.13 2.63
C VAL A 34 -4.92 -9.55 3.80
N LEU A 35 -4.40 -9.38 5.03
CA LEU A 35 -5.06 -9.81 6.26
C LEU A 35 -6.35 -9.03 6.53
N GLY A 36 -6.33 -7.72 6.28
CA GLY A 36 -7.49 -6.85 6.51
C GLY A 36 -8.51 -6.93 5.38
N MET A 37 -8.06 -6.89 4.12
CA MET A 37 -8.98 -6.64 2.99
C MET A 37 -8.57 -7.32 1.67
N GLY A 38 -7.77 -8.39 1.70
CA GLY A 38 -7.27 -9.04 0.48
C GLY A 38 -8.37 -9.50 -0.48
N GLY A 39 -9.49 -10.02 0.06
CA GLY A 39 -10.65 -10.39 -0.73
C GLY A 39 -11.33 -9.20 -1.42
N THR A 40 -11.46 -8.07 -0.71
CA THR A 40 -12.02 -6.82 -1.24
C THR A 40 -11.13 -6.23 -2.33
N ILE A 41 -9.82 -6.20 -2.12
CA ILE A 41 -8.83 -5.77 -3.13
C ILE A 41 -8.99 -6.58 -4.41
N LEU A 42 -9.00 -7.91 -4.31
CA LEU A 42 -9.12 -8.78 -5.48
C LEU A 42 -10.47 -8.61 -6.18
N LYS A 43 -11.56 -8.40 -5.42
CA LYS A 43 -12.88 -8.14 -5.98
C LYS A 43 -12.88 -6.88 -6.85
N HIS A 44 -12.41 -5.75 -6.31
CA HIS A 44 -12.32 -4.48 -7.03
C HIS A 44 -11.39 -4.57 -8.24
N ALA A 45 -10.21 -5.17 -8.06
CA ALA A 45 -9.28 -5.35 -9.18
C ALA A 45 -9.84 -6.24 -10.30
N ASN A 46 -10.70 -7.22 -9.98
CA ASN A 46 -11.42 -8.02 -10.99
C ASN A 46 -12.54 -7.25 -11.69
N GLN A 47 -13.09 -6.22 -11.05
CA GLN A 47 -14.08 -5.31 -11.64
C GLN A 47 -13.45 -4.24 -12.54
N GLY A 48 -12.12 -4.13 -12.53
CA GLY A 48 -11.36 -3.20 -13.36
C GLY A 48 -10.83 -1.99 -12.60
N ASP A 49 -11.16 -1.85 -11.31
CA ASP A 49 -10.71 -0.76 -10.46
C ASP A 49 -9.19 -0.76 -10.29
N LYS A 50 -8.62 0.45 -10.23
CA LYS A 50 -7.19 0.68 -10.08
C LYS A 50 -6.85 0.79 -8.60
N VAL A 51 -6.53 -0.36 -8.01
CA VAL A 51 -6.11 -0.42 -6.61
C VAL A 51 -4.63 -0.05 -6.47
N THR A 52 -4.34 0.92 -5.59
CA THR A 52 -3.01 1.27 -5.10
C THR A 52 -2.92 0.93 -3.61
N VAL A 53 -1.85 0.24 -3.19
CA VAL A 53 -1.58 -0.05 -1.77
C VAL A 53 -0.39 0.78 -1.30
N ALA A 54 -0.54 1.47 -0.18
CA ALA A 54 0.50 2.24 0.49
C ALA A 54 0.78 1.66 1.88
N TYR A 55 2.05 1.32 2.14
CA TYR A 55 2.55 0.77 3.40
C TYR A 55 3.30 1.86 4.16
N LEU A 56 2.83 2.23 5.34
CA LEU A 56 3.39 3.35 6.10
C LEU A 56 4.70 2.98 6.81
N ALA A 57 4.74 1.82 7.46
CA ALA A 57 5.86 1.35 8.25
C ALA A 57 6.55 0.14 7.61
N THR A 58 7.75 -0.18 8.11
CA THR A 58 8.58 -1.24 7.54
C THR A 58 8.21 -2.66 7.97
N GLY A 59 7.51 -2.83 9.11
CA GLY A 59 7.10 -4.12 9.69
C GLY A 59 8.23 -4.96 10.32
N ILE A 60 9.48 -4.48 10.29
CA ILE A 60 10.66 -5.18 10.83
C ILE A 60 11.34 -4.36 11.94
N THR A 61 11.25 -3.03 11.91
CA THR A 61 12.09 -2.15 12.73
C THR A 61 11.71 -2.11 14.21
N SER A 62 10.62 -2.75 14.64
CA SER A 62 10.26 -2.84 16.06
C SER A 62 11.00 -3.97 16.81
N ARG A 63 11.52 -4.99 16.11
CA ARG A 63 12.29 -6.10 16.70
C ARG A 63 13.81 -5.87 16.51
N ARG A 64 14.36 -4.85 17.16
CA ARG A 64 15.78 -4.42 17.05
C ARG A 64 16.78 -5.21 17.91
N SER A 65 16.43 -6.41 18.39
CA SER A 65 17.33 -7.24 19.20
C SER A 65 17.59 -8.59 18.56
N SER A 66 18.86 -8.95 18.44
CA SER A 66 19.33 -10.26 17.98
C SER A 66 18.87 -11.43 18.86
N ASN A 67 18.37 -11.17 20.07
CA ASN A 67 18.06 -12.19 21.08
C ASN A 67 16.63 -12.12 21.64
N TYR A 68 15.64 -11.54 20.94
CA TYR A 68 14.26 -11.37 21.46
C TYR A 68 14.17 -10.60 22.79
N GLN A 69 15.21 -9.86 23.17
CA GLN A 69 15.22 -9.03 24.37
C GLN A 69 14.76 -7.62 24.01
N ASN A 70 13.78 -7.08 24.75
CA ASN A 70 13.41 -5.67 24.68
C ASN A 70 14.58 -4.84 25.22
N VAL A 71 15.50 -4.42 24.35
CA VAL A 71 16.58 -3.50 24.70
C VAL A 71 16.06 -2.07 24.56
N SER A 72 16.10 -1.32 25.67
CA SER A 72 15.74 0.09 25.74
C SER A 72 16.76 1.03 25.07
N SER A 73 17.89 0.50 24.60
CA SER A 73 18.99 1.26 24.01
C SER A 73 19.11 1.03 22.51
N TYR A 74 18.91 2.11 21.75
CA TYR A 74 18.88 2.22 20.28
C TYR A 74 20.23 2.06 19.56
N THR A 75 21.26 1.50 20.20
CA THR A 75 22.62 1.39 19.65
C THR A 75 22.74 0.22 18.67
N THR A 76 22.20 0.40 17.46
CA THR A 76 22.35 -0.59 16.37
C THR A 76 23.77 -0.58 15.83
N ASN A 77 24.41 -1.74 15.81
CA ASN A 77 25.71 -1.90 15.16
C ASN A 77 25.55 -1.90 13.63
N LYS A 78 26.60 -1.55 12.86
CA LYS A 78 26.54 -1.45 11.38
C LYS A 78 26.04 -2.75 10.73
N LYS A 79 26.41 -3.90 11.29
CA LYS A 79 25.98 -5.24 10.83
C LYS A 79 24.47 -5.48 11.03
N GLU A 80 23.90 -5.03 12.14
CA GLU A 80 22.48 -5.20 12.46
C GLU A 80 21.62 -4.35 11.54
N LYS A 81 22.02 -3.11 11.25
CA LYS A 81 21.36 -2.25 10.27
C LYS A 81 21.36 -2.86 8.88
N THR A 82 22.47 -3.47 8.44
CA THR A 82 22.52 -4.20 7.17
C THR A 82 21.58 -5.40 7.15
N SER A 83 21.53 -6.19 8.22
CA SER A 83 20.62 -7.33 8.35
C SER A 83 19.15 -6.89 8.29
N MET A 84 18.79 -5.84 9.04
CA MET A 84 17.43 -5.28 9.04
C MET A 84 17.04 -4.78 7.64
N ASN A 85 17.91 -4.06 6.96
CA ASN A 85 17.64 -3.61 5.59
C ASN A 85 17.41 -4.78 4.62
N MET A 86 18.12 -5.89 4.81
CA MET A 86 17.91 -7.11 4.01
C MET A 86 16.54 -7.74 4.29
N GLN A 87 16.12 -7.78 5.55
CA GLN A 87 14.80 -8.26 5.97
C GLN A 87 13.67 -7.37 5.43
N ILE A 88 13.78 -6.06 5.55
CA ILE A 88 12.83 -5.09 4.98
C ILE A 88 12.71 -5.30 3.47
N LYS A 89 13.84 -5.45 2.77
CA LYS A 89 13.83 -5.69 1.32
C LYS A 89 13.14 -7.01 0.96
N LYS A 90 13.38 -8.07 1.74
CA LYS A 90 12.71 -9.37 1.57
C LYS A 90 11.19 -9.22 1.77
N LEU A 91 10.76 -8.61 2.87
CA LEU A 91 9.35 -8.39 3.18
C LEU A 91 8.64 -7.57 2.10
N ARG A 92 9.26 -6.46 1.64
CA ARG A 92 8.76 -5.66 0.51
C ARG A 92 8.63 -6.48 -0.77
N ASN A 93 9.58 -7.37 -1.06
CA ASN A 93 9.49 -8.24 -2.22
C ASN A 93 8.35 -9.25 -2.10
N ASP A 94 8.10 -9.79 -0.90
CA ASP A 94 7.01 -10.72 -0.67
C ASP A 94 5.65 -10.00 -0.78
N ALA A 95 5.50 -8.81 -0.18
CA ALA A 95 4.31 -7.96 -0.37
C ALA A 95 4.06 -7.62 -1.85
N LYS A 96 5.12 -7.29 -2.62
CA LYS A 96 4.98 -7.05 -4.07
C LYS A 96 4.50 -8.29 -4.84
N LYS A 97 4.95 -9.50 -4.47
CA LYS A 97 4.47 -10.73 -5.11
C LYS A 97 2.99 -10.94 -4.82
N VAL A 98 2.55 -10.71 -3.58
CA VAL A 98 1.14 -10.85 -3.22
C VAL A 98 0.29 -9.77 -3.88
N CYS A 99 0.73 -8.51 -3.89
CA CYS A 99 0.09 -7.44 -4.67
C CYS A 99 -0.10 -7.83 -6.15
N LYS A 100 0.91 -8.47 -6.76
CA LYS A 100 0.79 -8.97 -8.14
C LYS A 100 -0.28 -10.06 -8.27
N PHE A 101 -0.38 -10.96 -7.31
CA PHE A 101 -1.44 -11.98 -7.27
C PHE A 101 -2.83 -11.34 -7.11
N LEU A 102 -2.94 -10.31 -6.27
CA LEU A 102 -4.16 -9.54 -6.03
C LEU A 102 -4.50 -8.54 -7.17
N LYS A 103 -3.71 -8.51 -8.24
CA LYS A 103 -3.86 -7.57 -9.37
C LYS A 103 -3.79 -6.08 -8.97
N VAL A 104 -3.12 -5.78 -7.87
CA VAL A 104 -2.85 -4.40 -7.42
C VAL A 104 -2.03 -3.68 -8.48
N LYS A 105 -2.45 -2.46 -8.84
CA LYS A 105 -1.81 -1.67 -9.90
C LYS A 105 -0.49 -1.06 -9.45
N LYS A 106 -0.41 -0.61 -8.20
CA LYS A 106 0.75 0.10 -7.64
C LYS A 106 0.91 -0.20 -6.16
N SER A 107 2.15 -0.47 -5.73
CA SER A 107 2.52 -0.64 -4.33
C SER A 107 3.53 0.45 -3.93
N ILE A 108 3.25 1.23 -2.89
CA ILE A 108 4.08 2.34 -2.39
C ILE A 108 4.54 2.00 -0.99
N PHE A 109 5.83 2.13 -0.71
CA PHE A 109 6.40 1.83 0.60
C PHE A 109 7.05 3.07 1.19
N PHE A 110 6.66 3.40 2.43
CA PHE A 110 7.33 4.35 3.28
C PHE A 110 8.21 3.61 4.29
N ASP A 111 9.01 4.38 5.04
CA ASP A 111 9.98 3.88 6.00
C ASP A 111 9.69 4.40 7.42
N TYR A 112 8.42 4.67 7.76
CA TYR A 112 8.07 5.08 9.12
C TYR A 112 8.45 3.98 10.13
N PRO A 113 8.84 4.37 11.35
CA PRO A 113 9.32 3.43 12.34
C PRO A 113 8.15 2.59 12.85
N ASP A 114 8.34 1.27 12.79
CA ASP A 114 7.37 0.28 13.24
C ASP A 114 7.23 0.33 14.76
N ASN A 115 5.99 0.28 15.26
CA ASN A 115 5.61 0.47 16.68
C ASN A 115 6.14 1.74 17.36
N GLU A 116 6.62 2.72 16.59
CA GLU A 116 7.18 3.99 17.08
C GLU A 116 6.70 5.17 16.21
N MET A 117 5.59 5.03 15.48
CA MET A 117 5.10 6.08 14.57
C MET A 117 4.64 7.33 15.32
N ASP A 118 4.36 7.23 16.61
CA ASP A 118 4.14 8.34 17.55
C ASP A 118 5.38 9.25 17.73
N THR A 119 6.58 8.77 17.36
CA THR A 119 7.78 9.59 17.30
C THR A 119 7.83 10.52 16.08
N ILE A 120 7.00 10.27 15.07
CA ILE A 120 6.89 11.10 13.87
C ILE A 120 5.84 12.19 14.11
N PRO A 121 6.14 13.47 13.80
CA PRO A 121 5.14 14.52 13.91
C PRO A 121 3.88 14.16 13.12
N LEU A 122 2.71 14.24 13.76
CA LEU A 122 1.43 13.89 13.12
C LEU A 122 1.22 14.65 11.79
N LEU A 123 1.64 15.91 11.72
CA LEU A 123 1.57 16.72 10.51
C LEU A 123 2.36 16.11 9.34
N GLU A 124 3.49 15.46 9.60
CA GLU A 124 4.27 14.78 8.57
C GLU A 124 3.52 13.56 8.01
N ILE A 125 2.92 12.77 8.90
CA ILE A 125 2.08 11.62 8.51
C ILE A 125 0.89 12.10 7.68
N ILE A 126 0.20 13.15 8.13
CA ILE A 126 -0.94 13.75 7.42
C ILE A 126 -0.51 14.19 6.02
N LYS A 127 0.59 14.94 5.89
CA LYS A 127 1.09 15.40 4.58
C LYS A 127 1.46 14.26 3.64
N THR A 128 1.97 13.15 4.18
CA THR A 128 2.22 11.94 3.40
C THR A 128 0.92 11.35 2.84
N ILE A 129 -0.13 11.26 3.66
CA ILE A 129 -1.45 10.78 3.21
C ILE A 129 -2.10 11.75 2.22
N GLU A 130 -2.06 13.06 2.48
CA GLU A 130 -2.57 14.09 1.57
C GLU A 130 -1.91 13.98 0.19
N LYS A 131 -0.58 13.79 0.16
CA LYS A 131 0.16 13.57 -1.08
C LYS A 131 -0.29 12.31 -1.80
N LEU A 132 -0.50 11.20 -1.09
CA LEU A 132 -1.02 9.96 -1.69
C LEU A 132 -2.41 10.17 -2.29
N ILE A 133 -3.31 10.89 -1.60
CA ILE A 133 -4.65 11.20 -2.09
C ILE A 133 -4.57 12.06 -3.35
N LEU A 134 -3.75 13.13 -3.35
CA LEU A 134 -3.57 14.01 -4.51
C LEU A 134 -3.00 13.28 -5.73
N GLU A 135 -2.03 12.38 -5.53
CA GLU A 135 -1.37 11.64 -6.61
C GLU A 135 -2.25 10.52 -7.18
N ASN A 136 -3.01 9.82 -6.34
CA ASN A 136 -3.77 8.65 -6.77
C ASN A 136 -5.26 8.93 -7.03
N LYS A 137 -5.77 10.10 -6.60
CA LYS A 137 -7.15 10.57 -6.80
C LYS A 137 -8.19 9.47 -6.53
N PRO A 138 -8.20 8.87 -5.32
CA PRO A 138 -9.19 7.86 -4.99
C PRO A 138 -10.60 8.45 -4.96
N GLU A 139 -11.62 7.69 -5.36
CA GLU A 139 -13.02 8.00 -5.04
C GLU A 139 -13.37 7.63 -3.59
#